data_AF-R7QUR9-F1
#
_entry.id   AF-R7QUR9-F1
#
_cell.length_a   1.000
_cell.length_b   1.000
_cell.length_c   1.000
_cell.angle_alpha   90.00
_cell.angle_beta   90.00
_cell.angle_gamma   90.00
#
_symmetry.space_group_name_H-M   'P 1'
#
loop_
_entity.id
_entity.type
_entity.pdbx_description
1 polymer ?
#
loop_
_entity_poly.entity_id
_entity_poly.type
_entity_poly.pdbx_seq_one_letter_code
_entity_poly.pdbx_strand_id
1 'polypeptide(L)'
;MEELRKINRILEKEYPDAYRETLVVLDATTGQNALAQAKQFAEVTDLTGIILTKMDGTAKGGIAVAIQSELQIPVKYIGVGETIDDLQKFDPEEFVNALFDRGEGAQEHEEGEND
;
A
#
# COMPACT_ATOMS: atom_id res chain seq x y z
N MET A 1 -10.45 11.18 14.95
CA MET A 1 -10.91 9.84 15.44
C MET A 1 -12.36 9.85 15.86
N GLU A 2 -12.80 10.70 16.79
CA GLU A 2 -14.22 10.76 17.21
C GLU A 2 -15.19 11.03 16.05
N GLU A 3 -14.81 11.89 15.10
CA GLU A 3 -15.62 12.15 13.91
C GLU A 3 -15.84 10.89 13.06
N LEU A 4 -14.81 10.07 12.88
CA LEU A 4 -14.91 8.80 12.15
C LEU A 4 -15.80 7.79 12.88
N ARG A 5 -15.68 7.69 14.22
CA ARG A 5 -16.60 6.87 15.04
C ARG A 5 -18.05 7.33 14.84
N LYS A 6 -18.28 8.64 14.81
CA LYS A 6 -19.61 9.22 14.59
C LYS A 6 -20.16 8.88 13.20
N ILE A 7 -19.34 9.02 12.15
CA ILE A 7 -19.74 8.69 10.78
C ILE A 7 -20.12 7.21 10.68
N ASN A 8 -19.31 6.29 11.24
CA ASN A 8 -19.64 4.87 11.24
C ASN A 8 -20.97 4.55 11.93
N ARG A 9 -21.22 5.12 13.11
CA ARG A 9 -22.49 4.93 13.83
C ARG A 9 -23.70 5.41 13.02
N ILE A 10 -23.55 6.50 12.27
CA ILE A 10 -24.62 7.02 11.40
C ILE A 10 -24.85 6.05 10.24
N LEU A 11 -23.79 5.58 9.59
CA LEU A 11 -23.90 4.63 8.47
C LEU A 11 -24.52 3.30 8.90
N GLU A 12 -24.12 2.76 10.05
CA GLU A 12 -24.68 1.52 10.61
C GLU A 12 -26.18 1.66 10.95
N LYS A 13 -26.60 2.86 11.37
CA LYS A 13 -27.99 3.13 11.73
C LYS A 13 -28.88 3.38 10.52
N GLU A 14 -28.43 4.19 9.57
CA GLU A 14 -29.25 4.65 8.45
C GLU A 14 -29.14 3.72 7.22
N TYR A 15 -28.04 2.98 7.09
CA TYR A 15 -27.75 2.11 5.94
C TYR A 15 -27.16 0.76 6.39
N PRO A 16 -27.88 -0.04 7.21
CA PRO A 16 -27.35 -1.29 7.77
C PRO A 16 -26.98 -2.35 6.72
N ASP A 17 -27.66 -2.33 5.56
CA ASP A 17 -27.45 -3.31 4.48
C ASP A 17 -26.47 -2.82 3.40
N ALA A 18 -25.85 -1.64 3.59
CA ALA A 18 -24.92 -1.12 2.61
C ALA A 18 -23.61 -1.92 2.59
N TYR A 19 -23.15 -2.26 1.40
CA TYR A 19 -21.79 -2.74 1.21
C TYR A 19 -20.81 -1.59 1.47
N ARG A 20 -20.06 -1.68 2.56
CA ARG A 20 -19.10 -0.65 2.99
C ARG A 20 -17.68 -1.09 2.65
N GLU A 21 -17.00 -0.28 1.84
CA GLU A 21 -15.55 -0.36 1.67
C GLU A 21 -14.91 0.80 2.43
N THR A 22 -14.06 0.48 3.39
CA THR A 22 -13.26 1.48 4.14
C THR A 22 -11.81 1.25 3.80
N LEU A 23 -11.22 2.24 3.12
CA LEU A 23 -9.83 2.22 2.69
C LEU A 23 -9.05 3.28 3.46
N VAL A 24 -7.92 2.89 4.04
CA VAL A 24 -6.96 3.84 4.60
C VAL A 24 -5.87 4.13 3.59
N VAL A 25 -5.62 5.41 3.35
CA VAL A 25 -4.56 5.88 2.45
C VAL A 25 -3.34 6.23 3.29
N LEU A 26 -2.20 5.62 2.97
CA LEU A 26 -0.96 5.77 3.72
C LEU A 26 0.18 6.19 2.80
N ASP A 27 1.09 7.00 3.34
CA ASP A 27 2.31 7.42 2.65
C ASP A 27 3.43 6.39 2.91
N ALA A 28 3.85 5.68 1.86
CA ALA A 28 4.85 4.62 1.96
C ALA A 28 6.24 5.13 2.38
N THR A 29 6.54 6.41 2.16
CA THR A 29 7.83 7.02 2.51
C THR A 29 8.04 7.11 4.02
N THR A 30 6.93 7.13 4.78
CA THR A 30 6.92 7.36 6.23
C THR A 30 7.20 6.09 7.05
N GLY A 31 7.25 4.91 6.43
CA GLY A 31 7.65 3.66 7.07
C GLY A 31 6.81 3.34 8.32
N GLN A 32 7.45 3.24 9.49
CA GLN A 32 6.80 2.89 10.77
C GLN A 32 5.69 3.86 11.18
N ASN A 33 5.74 5.12 10.72
CA ASN A 33 4.67 6.09 11.01
C ASN A 33 3.37 5.70 10.29
N ALA A 34 3.44 5.22 9.06
CA ALA A 34 2.27 4.71 8.34
C ALA A 34 1.64 3.51 9.06
N LEU A 35 2.47 2.59 9.57
CA LEU A 35 2.00 1.45 10.35
C LEU A 35 1.27 1.89 11.63
N ALA A 36 1.84 2.82 12.39
CA ALA A 36 1.22 3.33 13.60
C ALA A 36 -0.12 4.03 13.31
N GLN A 37 -0.20 4.82 12.23
CA GLN A 37 -1.45 5.45 11.81
C GLN A 37 -2.50 4.40 11.43
N ALA A 38 -2.13 3.41 10.65
CA ALA A 38 -3.04 2.34 10.23
C ALA A 38 -3.62 1.57 11.43
N LYS A 39 -2.80 1.29 12.46
CA LYS A 39 -3.27 0.72 13.75
C LYS A 39 -4.33 1.60 14.41
N GLN A 40 -4.07 2.90 14.52
CA GLN A 40 -5.02 3.84 15.11
C GLN A 40 -6.35 3.89 14.34
N PHE A 41 -6.32 3.85 13.00
CA PHE A 41 -7.54 3.81 12.20
C PHE A 41 -8.31 2.50 12.37
N ALA A 42 -7.61 1.36 12.45
CA ALA A 42 -8.23 0.05 12.68
C ALA A 42 -8.96 -0.04 14.04
N GLU A 43 -8.52 0.71 15.06
CA GLU A 43 -9.21 0.79 16.37
C GLU A 43 -10.53 1.59 16.33
N VAL A 44 -10.78 2.33 15.26
CA VAL A 44 -11.90 3.27 15.13
C VAL A 44 -12.91 2.82 14.08
N THR A 45 -12.44 2.13 13.03
CA THR A 45 -13.27 1.67 11.93
C THR A 45 -12.76 0.34 11.38
N ASP A 46 -13.68 -0.48 10.89
CA ASP A 46 -13.35 -1.72 10.20
C ASP A 46 -12.72 -1.40 8.85
N LEU A 47 -11.40 -1.47 8.80
CA LEU A 47 -10.64 -1.28 7.57
C LEU A 47 -10.76 -2.52 6.69
N THR A 48 -11.16 -2.31 5.44
CA THR A 48 -11.33 -3.37 4.44
C THR A 48 -10.18 -3.46 3.45
N GLY A 49 -9.32 -2.44 3.42
CA GLY A 49 -8.19 -2.37 2.52
C GLY A 49 -7.30 -1.17 2.78
N ILE A 50 -6.11 -1.22 2.17
CA ILE A 50 -5.08 -0.18 2.29
C ILE A 50 -4.70 0.30 0.89
N ILE A 51 -4.47 1.61 0.77
CA ILE A 51 -3.85 2.24 -0.39
C ILE A 51 -2.50 2.80 0.05
N LEU A 52 -1.41 2.37 -0.61
CA LEU A 52 -0.07 2.89 -0.36
C LEU A 52 0.28 3.90 -1.45
N THR A 53 0.66 5.11 -1.08
CA THR A 53 1.03 6.18 -2.02
C THR A 53 2.53 6.48 -1.95
N LYS A 54 3.04 7.19 -2.97
CA LYS A 54 4.44 7.61 -3.09
C LYS A 54 5.44 6.45 -3.13
N MET A 55 5.05 5.39 -3.84
CA MET A 55 5.87 4.18 -4.00
C MET A 55 7.04 4.40 -4.99
N ASP A 56 6.93 5.40 -5.87
CA ASP A 56 7.95 5.85 -6.82
C ASP A 56 9.21 6.41 -6.17
N GLY A 57 9.07 7.08 -5.02
CA GLY A 57 10.16 7.78 -4.35
C GLY A 57 11.01 6.95 -3.39
N THR A 58 10.76 5.63 -3.24
CA THR A 58 11.34 4.90 -2.09
C THR A 58 11.87 3.50 -2.38
N ALA A 59 13.07 3.22 -1.87
CA ALA A 59 13.62 1.87 -1.72
C ALA A 59 12.97 1.08 -0.56
N LYS A 60 11.73 1.42 -0.18
CA LYS A 60 11.07 0.96 1.05
C LYS A 60 9.79 0.18 0.78
N GLY A 61 9.74 -0.61 -0.29
CA GLY A 61 8.64 -1.56 -0.55
C GLY A 61 8.33 -2.47 0.67
N GLY A 62 9.31 -2.74 1.54
CA GLY A 62 9.10 -3.51 2.77
C GLY A 62 7.96 -3.00 3.68
N ILE A 63 7.50 -1.75 3.56
CA ILE A 63 6.37 -1.27 4.37
C ILE A 63 5.06 -1.98 4.03
N ALA A 64 4.82 -2.35 2.76
CA ALA A 64 3.62 -3.10 2.36
C ALA A 64 3.57 -4.46 3.07
N VAL A 65 4.72 -5.13 3.15
CA VAL A 65 4.88 -6.42 3.86
C VAL A 65 4.66 -6.25 5.35
N ALA A 66 5.27 -5.22 5.97
CA ALA A 66 5.12 -4.97 7.40
C ALA A 66 3.66 -4.65 7.79
N ILE A 67 2.98 -3.84 6.99
CA ILE A 67 1.57 -3.51 7.19
C ILE A 67 0.68 -4.75 7.08
N GLN A 68 0.88 -5.56 6.05
CA GLN A 68 0.12 -6.80 5.88
C GLN A 68 0.36 -7.75 7.06
N SER A 69 1.62 -7.93 7.47
CA SER A 69 1.99 -8.85 8.55
C SER A 69 1.36 -8.44 9.89
N GLU A 70 1.33 -7.14 10.17
CA GLU A 70 0.87 -6.61 11.46
C GLU A 70 -0.66 -6.45 11.54
N LEU A 71 -1.30 -6.03 10.46
CA LEU A 71 -2.72 -5.69 10.46
C LEU A 71 -3.61 -6.76 9.85
N GLN A 72 -3.05 -7.68 9.05
CA GLN A 72 -3.81 -8.68 8.30
C GLN A 72 -4.87 -8.06 7.36
N ILE A 73 -4.68 -6.81 6.95
CA ILE A 73 -5.54 -6.08 6.00
C ILE A 73 -4.86 -6.07 4.62
N PRO A 74 -5.56 -6.37 3.52
CA PRO A 74 -4.96 -6.39 2.20
C PRO A 74 -4.63 -4.99 1.69
N VAL A 75 -3.46 -4.84 1.07
CA VAL A 75 -3.17 -3.70 0.20
C VAL A 75 -3.95 -3.90 -1.11
N LYS A 76 -4.77 -2.93 -1.49
CA LYS A 76 -5.60 -3.01 -2.71
C LYS A 76 -5.06 -2.18 -3.87
N TYR A 77 -4.42 -1.05 -3.54
CA TYR A 77 -3.88 -0.14 -4.54
C TYR A 77 -2.52 0.42 -4.12
N ILE A 78 -1.71 0.77 -5.10
CA ILE A 78 -0.44 1.46 -4.95
C ILE A 78 -0.38 2.69 -5.87
N GLY A 79 0.13 3.80 -5.36
CA GLY A 79 0.42 5.01 -6.13
C GLY A 79 1.91 5.06 -6.44
N VAL A 80 2.26 4.89 -7.72
CA VAL A 80 3.64 4.80 -8.23
C VAL A 80 4.05 6.05 -9.03
N GLY A 81 3.44 7.19 -8.74
CA GLY A 81 3.69 8.46 -9.43
C GLY A 81 2.73 9.56 -9.01
N GLU A 82 2.72 10.66 -9.76
CA GLU A 82 1.97 11.88 -9.43
C GLU A 82 0.66 12.04 -10.22
N THR A 83 0.48 11.27 -11.29
CA THR A 83 -0.68 11.38 -12.19
C THR A 83 -1.81 10.45 -11.76
N ILE A 84 -3.00 10.67 -12.33
CA ILE A 84 -4.18 9.84 -12.05
C ILE A 84 -3.96 8.39 -12.48
N ASP A 85 -3.22 8.19 -13.57
CA ASP A 85 -2.93 6.87 -14.15
C ASP A 85 -1.90 6.08 -13.33
N ASP A 86 -1.24 6.73 -12.36
CA ASP A 86 -0.23 6.10 -11.50
C ASP A 86 -0.84 5.39 -10.28
N LEU A 87 -2.16 5.41 -10.11
CA LEU A 87 -2.86 4.60 -9.13
C LEU A 87 -3.18 3.22 -9.71
N GLN A 88 -2.42 2.22 -9.30
CA GLN A 88 -2.50 0.86 -9.83
C GLN A 88 -3.09 -0.10 -8.80
N LYS A 89 -3.71 -1.18 -9.26
CA LYS A 89 -4.10 -2.28 -8.37
C LYS A 89 -2.84 -2.94 -7.82
N PHE A 90 -2.89 -3.35 -6.56
CA PHE A 90 -1.77 -4.05 -5.96
C PHE A 90 -1.72 -5.50 -6.47
N ASP A 91 -0.59 -5.87 -7.08
CA ASP A 91 -0.25 -7.24 -7.43
C ASP A 91 0.91 -7.71 -6.52
N PRO A 92 0.71 -8.71 -5.64
CA PRO A 92 1.76 -9.20 -4.76
C PRO A 92 2.96 -9.81 -5.49
N GLU A 93 2.75 -10.46 -6.64
CA GLU A 93 3.82 -11.10 -7.40
C GLU A 93 4.68 -10.05 -8.08
N GLU A 94 4.08 -9.09 -8.80
CA GLU A 94 4.80 -7.97 -9.41
C GLU A 94 5.55 -7.15 -8.34
N PHE A 95 4.92 -6.96 -7.18
CA PHE A 95 5.51 -6.26 -6.06
C PHE A 95 6.76 -6.94 -5.50
N VAL A 96 6.68 -8.26 -5.26
CA VAL A 96 7.81 -9.06 -4.78
C VAL A 96 8.92 -9.09 -5.83
N ASN A 97 8.58 -9.28 -7.11
CA ASN A 97 9.55 -9.23 -8.19
C ASN A 97 10.27 -7.88 -8.20
N ALA A 98 9.56 -6.76 -8.22
CA ALA A 98 10.15 -5.42 -8.19
C ALA A 98 11.03 -5.16 -6.94
N LEU A 99 10.73 -5.80 -5.81
CA LEU A 99 11.53 -5.68 -4.59
C LEU A 99 12.88 -6.40 -4.69
N PHE A 100 12.95 -7.52 -5.43
CA PHE A 100 14.13 -8.38 -5.53
C PHE A 100 14.88 -8.30 -6.88
N ASP A 101 14.29 -7.68 -7.91
CA ASP A 101 14.85 -7.55 -9.27
C ASP A 101 16.09 -6.62 -9.36
N ARG A 102 16.53 -6.07 -8.23
CA ARG A 102 17.82 -5.40 -8.10
C ARG A 102 18.96 -6.42 -7.97
N GLY A 103 19.11 -7.32 -8.96
CA GLY A 103 20.05 -8.44 -8.86
C GLY A 103 20.61 -9.05 -10.14
N GLU A 104 19.97 -8.92 -11.31
CA GLU A 104 20.36 -9.73 -12.50
C GLU A 104 20.61 -8.92 -13.79
N GLY A 105 21.02 -7.65 -13.68
CA GLY A 105 21.26 -6.78 -14.85
C GLY A 105 22.69 -6.27 -15.05
N ALA A 106 23.65 -6.68 -14.22
CA ALA A 106 25.02 -6.14 -14.24
C ALA A 106 26.07 -7.19 -14.61
N GLN A 107 25.84 -7.95 -15.68
CA GLN A 107 26.87 -8.73 -16.37
C GLN A 107 26.33 -9.20 -17.71
N GLU A 108 26.59 -8.42 -18.76
CA GLU A 108 26.75 -8.85 -20.16
C GLU A 108 27.09 -7.61 -21.00
N HIS A 109 28.27 -7.03 -20.75
CA HIS A 109 28.93 -6.16 -21.73
C HIS A 109 30.09 -6.95 -22.33
N GLU A 110 29.78 -7.56 -23.49
CA GLU A 110 30.62 -7.65 -24.68
C GLU A 110 32.06 -8.17 -24.50
N GLU A 111 32.22 -9.49 -24.37
CA GLU A 111 33.38 -10.16 -24.97
C GLU A 111 33.12 -10.27 -26.48
N GLY A 112 33.66 -9.32 -27.25
CA GLY A 112 33.52 -9.36 -28.70
C GLY A 112 34.04 -8.15 -29.45
N GLU A 113 35.29 -7.74 -29.25
CA GLU A 113 36.03 -7.04 -30.31
C GLU A 113 37.29 -7.81 -30.71
N ASN A 114 37.41 -7.95 -32.03
CA ASN A 114 38.28 -8.79 -32.84
C ASN A 114 39.75 -8.34 -32.90
N ASP A 115 40.56 -9.32 -33.35
CA ASP A 115 41.91 -9.26 -33.97
C ASP A 115 43.16 -8.97 -33.11
#